data_AF-A0A919KBV7-F1
#
_entry.id   AF-A0A919KBV7-F1
#
_cell.length_a   1.000
_cell.length_b   1.000
_cell.length_c   1.000
_cell.angle_alpha   90.00
_cell.angle_beta   90.00
_cell.angle_gamma   90.00
#
_symmetry.space_group_name_H-M   'P 1'
#
loop_
_entity.id
_entity.type
_entity.pdbx_description
1 polymer ?
#
loop_
_entity_poly.entity_id
_entity_poly.type
_entity_poly.pdbx_seq_one_letter_code
_entity_poly.pdbx_strand_id
1 'polypeptide(L)'
;MFDPLDHPGIPVDHHGRHWHEFDVEPVDTRGTDPSTLRRIGMVAAVEANAEHFDRQFANRVADADARRSVSNLGDATAERRQHIAGVRAPARSAGEDAIDRERAAFDMAGWAARNEHEPDRSSAYRQQAWQHLERLRRYAQVGDRAHLPWADQVADEVDGVWPPRATAPARGRTPSAPAMQPLSLLHDWMVQAADRWAAGYPPESLEGGWEALVVHESASCYLYYAFMAEEDDRRLRPMWELHLQMQLAHLRAASDLLRRYSGRDSQEVIGEGLPEPVTLRTDHPLVWVDDEPDRPQRSRRRPESGPDVLELLTAHHARMNRLCGRAAGATGDEALMAFGDLARLIAVHEIAEGRMIHPLARRLRPDEHLADRLLDEESRISDALSDAVRAAAHGHLDDTIAGLRDLVTAHSRHEEHAEFPQLRRNVPVRERREMGRAVRVAEAAAAAEAGARDPARAVAQAADRVRDALANFS
;
A
#
# COMPACT_ATOMS: atom_id res chain seq x y z
N MET A 1 -1.52 18.28 -17.51
CA MET A 1 -2.79 17.56 -17.27
C MET A 1 -2.98 16.62 -18.43
N PHE A 2 -3.32 15.35 -18.20
CA PHE A 2 -3.56 14.38 -19.26
C PHE A 2 -5.04 14.43 -19.62
N ASP A 3 -5.37 14.73 -20.87
CA ASP A 3 -6.74 14.65 -21.38
C ASP A 3 -6.91 13.36 -22.20
N PRO A 4 -7.69 12.37 -21.73
CA PRO A 4 -7.86 11.12 -22.43
C PRO A 4 -8.63 11.27 -23.76
N LEU A 5 -9.41 12.34 -23.97
CA LEU A 5 -10.16 12.52 -25.21
C LEU A 5 -9.25 12.86 -26.40
N ASP A 6 -8.07 13.45 -26.16
CA ASP A 6 -7.08 13.79 -27.18
C ASP A 6 -6.39 12.55 -27.79
N HIS A 7 -6.48 11.38 -27.15
CA HIS A 7 -5.73 10.20 -27.54
C HIS A 7 -6.59 9.09 -28.17
N PRO A 8 -6.19 8.51 -29.33
CA PRO A 8 -6.98 7.53 -30.06
C PRO A 8 -7.10 6.15 -29.43
N GLY A 9 -6.11 5.73 -28.67
CA GLY A 9 -6.07 4.37 -28.17
C GLY A 9 -5.90 3.32 -29.28
N ILE A 10 -5.99 2.05 -28.87
CA ILE A 10 -6.03 0.90 -29.78
C ILE A 10 -7.51 0.57 -30.04
N PRO A 11 -7.98 0.57 -31.31
CA PRO A 11 -9.37 0.24 -31.63
C PRO A 11 -9.82 -1.11 -31.06
N VAL A 12 -11.07 -1.18 -30.60
CA VAL A 12 -11.64 -2.34 -29.89
C VAL A 12 -11.51 -3.65 -30.70
N ASP A 13 -11.69 -3.59 -32.02
CA ASP A 13 -11.56 -4.73 -32.93
C ASP A 13 -10.12 -5.23 -33.13
N HIS A 14 -9.13 -4.46 -32.66
CA HIS A 14 -7.71 -4.82 -32.69
C HIS A 14 -7.21 -5.38 -31.34
N HIS A 15 -8.02 -5.37 -30.28
CA HIS A 15 -7.64 -5.86 -28.95
C HIS A 15 -7.18 -7.31 -28.97
N GLY A 16 -7.87 -8.17 -29.72
CA GLY A 16 -7.57 -9.60 -29.86
C GLY A 16 -6.22 -9.98 -30.48
N ARG A 17 -5.51 -9.05 -31.13
CA ARG A 17 -4.26 -9.36 -31.88
C ARG A 17 -2.99 -9.31 -31.03
N HIS A 18 -3.05 -8.76 -29.82
CA HIS A 18 -1.87 -8.44 -29.01
C HIS A 18 -1.66 -9.34 -27.79
N TRP A 19 -2.60 -10.23 -27.46
CA TRP A 19 -2.57 -11.00 -26.21
C TRP A 19 -1.34 -11.92 -26.03
N HIS A 20 -0.80 -12.48 -27.10
CA HIS A 20 0.38 -13.35 -27.03
C HIS A 20 1.72 -12.61 -26.90
N GLU A 21 1.75 -11.29 -27.12
CA GLU A 21 2.97 -10.47 -27.07
C GLU A 21 3.24 -9.87 -25.68
N PHE A 22 2.28 -9.95 -24.75
CA PHE A 22 2.30 -9.22 -23.48
C PHE A 22 1.88 -10.07 -22.28
N ASP A 23 2.02 -11.40 -22.37
CA ASP A 23 1.78 -12.33 -21.28
C ASP A 23 2.78 -12.01 -20.15
N VAL A 24 2.31 -11.25 -19.15
CA VAL A 24 3.13 -10.94 -17.97
C VAL A 24 3.09 -12.17 -17.08
N GLU A 25 4.25 -12.75 -16.82
CA GLU A 25 4.37 -13.84 -15.86
C GLU A 25 3.74 -13.42 -14.51
N PRO A 26 2.86 -14.25 -13.92
CA PRO A 26 2.16 -13.91 -12.69
C PRO A 26 3.13 -13.42 -11.60
N VAL A 27 2.78 -12.33 -10.93
CA VAL A 27 3.61 -11.73 -9.90
C VAL A 27 3.57 -12.56 -8.62
N ASP A 28 4.74 -12.76 -8.00
CA ASP A 28 4.81 -13.33 -6.66
C ASP A 28 4.24 -12.34 -5.66
N THR A 29 3.03 -12.62 -5.16
CA THR A 29 2.34 -11.74 -4.22
C THR A 29 3.01 -11.58 -2.86
N ARG A 30 4.08 -12.34 -2.56
CA ARG A 30 4.88 -12.17 -1.32
C ARG A 30 6.14 -11.34 -1.55
N GLY A 31 6.78 -11.48 -2.71
CA GLY A 31 7.99 -10.72 -3.07
C GLY A 31 7.73 -9.41 -3.82
N THR A 32 6.51 -9.16 -4.28
CA THR A 32 6.16 -7.93 -5.02
C THR A 32 5.91 -6.76 -4.08
N ASP A 33 6.31 -5.55 -4.51
CA ASP A 33 6.04 -4.33 -3.76
C ASP A 33 4.54 -4.21 -3.40
N PRO A 34 4.20 -3.92 -2.12
CA PRO A 34 2.82 -3.78 -1.69
C PRO A 34 2.01 -2.76 -2.50
N SER A 35 2.63 -1.68 -2.99
CA SER A 35 1.96 -0.64 -3.80
C SER A 35 1.58 -1.17 -5.18
N THR A 36 2.48 -1.92 -5.82
CA THR A 36 2.20 -2.63 -7.07
C THR A 36 1.03 -3.62 -6.90
N LEU A 37 1.01 -4.41 -5.82
CA LEU A 37 -0.12 -5.31 -5.53
C LEU A 37 -1.43 -4.57 -5.31
N ARG A 38 -1.39 -3.41 -4.63
CA ARG A 38 -2.59 -2.56 -4.44
C ARG A 38 -3.12 -2.01 -5.77
N ARG A 39 -2.24 -1.61 -6.69
CA ARG A 39 -2.64 -1.17 -8.05
C ARG A 39 -3.32 -2.30 -8.83
N ILE A 40 -2.72 -3.49 -8.86
CA ILE A 40 -3.31 -4.69 -9.50
C ILE A 40 -4.68 -4.99 -8.91
N GLY A 41 -4.80 -4.99 -7.58
CA GLY A 41 -6.08 -5.18 -6.89
C GLY A 41 -7.11 -4.12 -7.29
N MET A 42 -6.74 -2.84 -7.24
CA MET A 42 -7.63 -1.74 -7.56
C MET A 42 -8.20 -1.85 -8.98
N VAL A 43 -7.34 -2.07 -9.98
CA VAL A 43 -7.82 -2.21 -11.36
C VAL A 43 -8.70 -3.45 -11.50
N ALA A 44 -8.36 -4.58 -10.88
CA ALA A 44 -9.22 -5.76 -10.91
C ALA A 44 -10.64 -5.48 -10.37
N ALA A 45 -10.76 -4.65 -9.33
CA ALA A 45 -12.05 -4.23 -8.76
C ALA A 45 -12.84 -3.34 -9.70
N VAL A 46 -12.16 -2.36 -10.27
CA VAL A 46 -12.68 -1.37 -11.24
C VAL A 46 -13.19 -2.07 -12.50
N GLU A 47 -12.40 -2.97 -13.08
CA GLU A 47 -12.79 -3.76 -14.25
C GLU A 47 -13.99 -4.67 -13.95
N ALA A 48 -14.03 -5.30 -12.76
CA ALA A 48 -15.18 -6.11 -12.36
C ALA A 48 -16.47 -5.29 -12.25
N ASN A 49 -16.38 -4.05 -11.77
CA ASN A 49 -17.52 -3.15 -11.67
C ASN A 49 -17.92 -2.57 -13.04
N ALA A 50 -16.94 -2.23 -13.89
CA ALA A 50 -17.18 -1.81 -15.26
C ALA A 50 -17.88 -2.90 -16.09
N GLU A 51 -17.38 -4.14 -16.03
CA GLU A 51 -17.99 -5.31 -16.70
C GLU A 51 -19.46 -5.50 -16.24
N HIS A 52 -19.70 -5.37 -14.94
CA HIS A 52 -21.06 -5.44 -14.41
C HIS A 52 -21.94 -4.31 -14.93
N PHE A 53 -21.42 -3.07 -14.91
CA PHE A 53 -22.11 -1.89 -15.41
C PHE A 53 -22.47 -2.05 -16.89
N ASP A 54 -21.51 -2.39 -17.76
CA ASP A 54 -21.69 -2.53 -19.20
C ASP A 54 -22.79 -3.53 -19.53
N ARG A 55 -22.77 -4.69 -18.87
CA ARG A 55 -23.79 -5.73 -19.02
C ARG A 55 -25.18 -5.23 -18.62
N GLN A 56 -25.27 -4.56 -17.48
CA GLN A 56 -26.53 -4.00 -16.97
C GLN A 56 -27.05 -2.86 -17.85
N PHE A 57 -26.15 -2.07 -18.41
CA PHE A 57 -26.49 -0.96 -19.28
C PHE A 57 -26.95 -1.45 -20.65
N ALA A 58 -26.23 -2.39 -21.26
CA ALA A 58 -26.63 -3.04 -22.52
C ALA A 58 -28.05 -3.64 -22.44
N ASN A 59 -28.41 -4.26 -21.32
CA ASN A 59 -29.75 -4.80 -21.09
C ASN A 59 -30.86 -3.74 -21.08
N ARG A 60 -30.54 -2.48 -20.79
CA ARG A 60 -31.49 -1.35 -20.77
C ARG A 60 -31.52 -0.57 -22.09
N VAL A 61 -30.45 -0.63 -22.90
CA VAL A 61 -30.39 0.06 -24.19
C VAL A 61 -31.40 -0.55 -25.15
N ALA A 62 -32.34 0.26 -25.67
CA ALA A 62 -33.40 -0.20 -26.57
C ALA A 62 -32.91 -0.38 -28.02
N ASP A 63 -32.07 0.55 -28.50
CA ASP A 63 -31.53 0.52 -29.86
C ASP A 63 -30.57 -0.66 -30.06
N ALA A 64 -30.78 -1.43 -31.12
CA ALA A 64 -30.04 -2.67 -31.32
C ALA A 64 -28.57 -2.43 -31.65
N ASP A 65 -28.24 -1.34 -32.34
CA ASP A 65 -26.88 -1.02 -32.74
C ASP A 65 -26.09 -0.54 -31.52
N ALA A 66 -26.67 0.38 -30.75
CA ALA A 66 -26.06 0.84 -29.50
C ALA A 66 -25.90 -0.27 -28.48
N ARG A 67 -26.88 -1.19 -28.37
CA ARG A 67 -26.76 -2.37 -27.50
C ARG A 67 -25.56 -3.22 -27.91
N ARG A 68 -25.38 -3.48 -29.21
CA ARG A 68 -24.21 -4.24 -29.70
C ARG A 68 -22.90 -3.51 -29.39
N SER A 69 -22.85 -2.19 -29.55
CA SER A 69 -21.67 -1.40 -29.19
C SER A 69 -21.32 -1.52 -27.70
N VAL A 70 -22.30 -1.35 -26.80
CA VAL A 70 -22.07 -1.49 -25.35
C VAL A 70 -21.71 -2.93 -24.97
N SER A 71 -22.34 -3.94 -25.57
CA SER A 71 -21.97 -5.34 -25.34
C SER A 71 -20.52 -5.63 -25.74
N ASN A 72 -20.07 -5.11 -26.89
CA ASN A 72 -18.67 -5.27 -27.32
C ASN A 72 -17.69 -4.60 -26.35
N LEU A 73 -18.04 -3.44 -25.78
CA LEU A 73 -17.23 -2.81 -24.71
C LEU A 73 -17.15 -3.72 -23.48
N GLY A 74 -18.30 -4.24 -23.03
CA GLY A 74 -18.36 -5.15 -21.90
C GLY A 74 -17.57 -6.45 -22.09
N ASP A 75 -17.58 -7.01 -23.31
CA ASP A 75 -16.78 -8.20 -23.65
C ASP A 75 -15.27 -7.90 -23.58
N ALA A 76 -14.83 -6.77 -24.14
CA ALA A 76 -13.43 -6.34 -24.06
C ALA A 76 -12.99 -6.01 -22.62
N THR A 77 -13.87 -5.44 -21.80
CA THR A 77 -13.67 -5.24 -20.35
C THR A 77 -13.53 -6.58 -19.62
N ALA A 78 -14.36 -7.58 -19.95
CA ALA A 78 -14.27 -8.91 -19.36
C ALA A 78 -12.95 -9.63 -19.68
N GLU A 79 -12.49 -9.56 -20.94
CA GLU A 79 -11.19 -10.11 -21.36
C GLU A 79 -10.03 -9.47 -20.57
N ARG A 80 -10.05 -8.14 -20.44
CA ARG A 80 -9.03 -7.39 -19.71
C ARG A 80 -9.04 -7.68 -18.21
N ARG A 81 -10.22 -7.82 -17.61
CA ARG A 81 -10.35 -8.30 -16.22
C ARG A 81 -9.71 -9.66 -16.04
N GLN A 82 -9.94 -10.59 -16.96
CA GLN A 82 -9.33 -11.91 -16.92
C GLN A 82 -7.80 -11.84 -17.02
N HIS A 83 -7.27 -10.93 -17.86
CA HIS A 83 -5.83 -10.66 -17.92
C HIS A 83 -5.26 -10.26 -16.57
N ILE A 84 -5.84 -9.22 -15.96
CA ILE A 84 -5.35 -8.63 -14.72
C ILE A 84 -5.48 -9.62 -13.56
N ALA A 85 -6.56 -10.40 -13.54
CA ALA A 85 -6.72 -11.49 -12.59
C ALA A 85 -5.63 -12.56 -12.77
N GLY A 86 -5.22 -12.86 -14.00
CA GLY A 86 -4.14 -13.79 -14.32
C GLY A 86 -2.75 -13.31 -13.88
N VAL A 87 -2.52 -12.00 -13.84
CA VAL A 87 -1.25 -11.41 -13.37
C VAL A 87 -1.03 -11.65 -11.87
N ARG A 88 -2.09 -11.84 -11.07
CA ARG A 88 -1.97 -12.13 -9.64
C ARG A 88 -1.83 -13.64 -9.42
N ALA A 89 -0.70 -14.10 -8.90
CA ALA A 89 -0.47 -15.53 -8.68
C ALA A 89 -1.49 -16.17 -7.70
N PRO A 90 -1.84 -17.47 -7.83
CA PRO A 90 -3.04 -18.06 -7.20
C PRO A 90 -2.91 -18.45 -5.71
N ALA A 91 -1.91 -17.95 -4.97
CA ALA A 91 -1.54 -18.52 -3.67
C ALA A 91 -1.92 -17.67 -2.45
N ARG A 92 -3.13 -17.09 -2.42
CA ARG A 92 -3.65 -16.32 -1.28
C ARG A 92 -4.93 -16.92 -0.71
N SER A 93 -5.05 -16.88 0.60
CA SER A 93 -6.23 -17.30 1.35
C SER A 93 -7.36 -16.27 1.22
N ALA A 94 -8.61 -16.70 1.47
CA ALA A 94 -9.75 -15.79 1.48
C ALA A 94 -9.60 -14.61 2.48
N GLY A 95 -8.83 -14.80 3.56
CA GLY A 95 -8.49 -13.75 4.51
C GLY A 95 -7.52 -12.72 3.93
N GLU A 96 -6.47 -13.16 3.22
CA GLU A 96 -5.54 -12.29 2.51
C GLU A 96 -6.24 -11.47 1.43
N ASP A 97 -7.15 -12.09 0.68
CA ASP A 97 -7.96 -11.36 -0.30
C ASP A 97 -8.87 -10.32 0.35
N ALA A 98 -9.48 -10.63 1.49
CA ALA A 98 -10.28 -9.64 2.22
C ALA A 98 -9.45 -8.43 2.65
N ILE A 99 -8.22 -8.67 3.12
CA ILE A 99 -7.29 -7.59 3.50
C ILE A 99 -6.89 -6.75 2.30
N ASP A 100 -6.53 -7.38 1.19
CA ASP A 100 -6.09 -6.67 -0.02
C ASP A 100 -7.23 -5.78 -0.57
N ARG A 101 -8.48 -6.24 -0.46
CA ARG A 101 -9.67 -5.41 -0.77
C ARG A 101 -9.82 -4.23 0.17
N GLU A 102 -9.71 -4.44 1.48
CA GLU A 102 -9.84 -3.34 2.45
C GLU A 102 -8.73 -2.30 2.28
N ARG A 103 -7.50 -2.71 1.93
CA ARG A 103 -6.40 -1.79 1.61
C ARG A 103 -6.69 -0.94 0.38
N ALA A 104 -7.12 -1.58 -0.69
CA ALA A 104 -7.49 -0.90 -1.93
C ALA A 104 -8.57 0.16 -1.65
N ALA A 105 -9.64 -0.23 -0.95
CA ALA A 105 -10.73 0.67 -0.61
C ALA A 105 -10.32 1.79 0.35
N PHE A 106 -9.46 1.51 1.33
CA PHE A 106 -8.87 2.51 2.20
C PHE A 106 -8.09 3.58 1.41
N ASP A 107 -7.18 3.15 0.54
CA ASP A 107 -6.37 4.08 -0.24
C ASP A 107 -7.22 4.91 -1.20
N MET A 108 -8.20 4.30 -1.87
CA MET A 108 -9.09 5.03 -2.79
C MET A 108 -9.91 6.08 -2.06
N ALA A 109 -10.57 5.70 -0.97
CA ALA A 109 -11.36 6.63 -0.17
C ALA A 109 -10.49 7.75 0.41
N GLY A 110 -9.27 7.43 0.86
CA GLY A 110 -8.31 8.40 1.36
C GLY A 110 -7.75 9.34 0.29
N TRP A 111 -7.56 8.87 -0.95
CA TRP A 111 -7.20 9.72 -2.08
C TRP A 111 -8.37 10.62 -2.50
N ALA A 112 -9.58 10.07 -2.66
CA ALA A 112 -10.77 10.84 -3.05
C ALA A 112 -11.06 11.94 -2.01
N ALA A 113 -10.95 11.63 -0.72
CA ALA A 113 -11.07 12.60 0.37
C ALA A 113 -10.16 13.84 0.21
N ARG A 114 -8.92 13.66 -0.27
CA ARG A 114 -7.92 14.73 -0.41
C ARG A 114 -8.12 15.58 -1.66
N ASN A 115 -8.70 15.00 -2.70
CA ASN A 115 -8.84 15.63 -4.01
C ASN A 115 -10.27 16.12 -4.28
N GLU A 116 -11.23 15.73 -3.45
CA GLU A 116 -12.61 16.15 -3.56
C GLU A 116 -12.79 17.63 -3.18
N HIS A 117 -13.45 18.38 -4.06
CA HIS A 117 -13.74 19.79 -3.86
C HIS A 117 -15.05 20.03 -3.09
N GLU A 118 -16.00 19.09 -3.13
CA GLU A 118 -17.24 19.15 -2.36
C GLU A 118 -17.00 18.73 -0.89
N PRO A 119 -17.17 19.63 0.11
CA PRO A 119 -16.81 19.33 1.50
C PRO A 119 -17.59 18.16 2.12
N ASP A 120 -18.86 17.99 1.77
CA ASP A 120 -19.70 16.90 2.26
C ASP A 120 -19.20 15.55 1.73
N ARG A 121 -18.83 15.47 0.45
CA ARG A 121 -18.26 14.27 -0.18
C ARG A 121 -16.87 13.94 0.37
N SER A 122 -15.99 14.93 0.49
CA SER A 122 -14.68 14.77 1.11
C SER A 122 -14.81 14.19 2.52
N SER A 123 -15.78 14.69 3.30
CA SER A 123 -16.09 14.17 4.64
C SER A 123 -16.64 12.75 4.63
N ALA A 124 -17.48 12.41 3.65
CA ALA A 124 -18.01 11.06 3.47
C ALA A 124 -16.90 10.05 3.10
N TYR A 125 -16.01 10.38 2.16
CA TYR A 125 -14.88 9.54 1.79
C TYR A 125 -13.90 9.34 2.95
N ARG A 126 -13.64 10.40 3.72
CA ARG A 126 -12.90 10.31 4.99
C ARG A 126 -13.52 9.29 5.93
N GLN A 127 -14.84 9.35 6.13
CA GLN A 127 -15.54 8.39 6.97
C GLN A 127 -15.45 6.94 6.43
N GLN A 128 -15.48 6.76 5.11
CA GLN A 128 -15.30 5.43 4.50
C GLN A 128 -13.88 4.89 4.71
N ALA A 129 -12.86 5.70 4.44
CA ALA A 129 -11.46 5.35 4.72
C ALA A 129 -11.27 4.92 6.18
N TRP A 130 -11.84 5.67 7.13
CA TRP A 130 -11.83 5.29 8.54
C TRP A 130 -12.41 3.88 8.80
N GLN A 131 -13.52 3.54 8.16
CA GLN A 131 -14.16 2.24 8.35
C GLN A 131 -13.31 1.09 7.78
N HIS A 132 -12.65 1.29 6.64
CA HIS A 132 -11.71 0.32 6.07
C HIS A 132 -10.49 0.13 6.97
N LEU A 133 -9.93 1.21 7.53
CA LEU A 133 -8.83 1.15 8.49
C LEU A 133 -9.21 0.34 9.74
N GLU A 134 -10.41 0.57 10.28
CA GLU A 134 -10.93 -0.18 11.42
C GLU A 134 -11.18 -1.67 11.09
N ARG A 135 -11.56 -2.00 9.86
CA ARG A 135 -11.65 -3.40 9.39
C ARG A 135 -10.27 -4.04 9.31
N LEU A 136 -9.28 -3.33 8.79
CA LEU A 136 -7.88 -3.80 8.75
C LEU A 136 -7.32 -4.06 10.16
N ARG A 137 -7.59 -3.18 11.14
CA ARG A 137 -7.23 -3.43 12.56
C ARG A 137 -7.82 -4.73 13.08
N ARG A 138 -9.11 -4.96 12.82
CA ARG A 138 -9.78 -6.20 13.25
C ARG A 138 -9.19 -7.42 12.57
N TYR A 139 -8.86 -7.33 11.28
CA TYR A 139 -8.18 -8.42 10.57
C TYR A 139 -6.79 -8.70 11.14
N ALA A 140 -5.99 -7.68 11.44
CA ALA A 140 -4.71 -7.85 12.11
C ALA A 140 -4.86 -8.57 13.47
N GLN A 141 -5.80 -8.13 14.32
CA GLN A 141 -6.04 -8.74 15.64
C GLN A 141 -6.56 -10.18 15.58
N VAL A 142 -7.42 -10.49 14.60
CA VAL A 142 -7.89 -11.86 14.38
C VAL A 142 -6.78 -12.73 13.81
N GLY A 143 -6.01 -12.20 12.87
CA GLY A 143 -4.87 -12.87 12.26
C GLY A 143 -3.78 -13.19 13.26
N ASP A 144 -3.45 -12.26 14.17
CA ASP A 144 -2.45 -12.44 15.22
C ASP A 144 -2.83 -13.58 16.16
N ARG A 145 -4.09 -13.60 16.65
CA ARG A 145 -4.64 -14.70 17.46
C ARG A 145 -4.67 -16.05 16.74
N ALA A 146 -4.75 -16.03 15.41
CA ALA A 146 -4.73 -17.22 14.58
C ALA A 146 -3.33 -17.54 14.03
N HIS A 147 -2.30 -16.79 14.43
CA HIS A 147 -0.92 -16.92 13.97
C HIS A 147 -0.76 -16.89 12.44
N LEU A 148 -1.55 -16.05 11.76
CA LEU A 148 -1.49 -15.92 10.30
C LEU A 148 -0.25 -15.12 9.85
N PRO A 149 0.43 -15.55 8.77
CA PRO A 149 1.75 -15.03 8.39
C PRO A 149 1.77 -13.55 8.01
N TRP A 150 0.63 -12.98 7.62
CA TRP A 150 0.45 -11.58 7.23
C TRP A 150 0.04 -10.67 8.40
N ALA A 151 -0.33 -11.21 9.56
CA ALA A 151 -0.95 -10.42 10.64
C ALA A 151 -0.06 -9.28 11.15
N ASP A 152 1.22 -9.58 11.35
CA ASP A 152 2.22 -8.61 11.78
C ASP A 152 2.37 -7.46 10.78
N GLN A 153 2.45 -7.79 9.49
CA GLN A 153 2.56 -6.79 8.43
C GLN A 153 1.36 -5.84 8.43
N VAL A 154 0.13 -6.40 8.55
CA VAL A 154 -1.08 -5.58 8.60
C VAL A 154 -1.11 -4.70 9.85
N ALA A 155 -0.71 -5.23 11.00
CA ALA A 155 -0.63 -4.47 12.24
C ALA A 155 0.36 -3.30 12.12
N ASP A 156 1.59 -3.58 11.66
CA ASP A 156 2.65 -2.58 11.49
C ASP A 156 2.21 -1.46 10.53
N GLU A 157 1.56 -1.81 9.42
CA GLU A 157 1.06 -0.81 8.47
C GLU A 157 -0.08 0.03 9.04
N VAL A 158 -1.04 -0.58 9.75
CA VAL A 158 -2.18 0.16 10.31
C VAL A 158 -1.77 1.04 11.49
N ASP A 159 -0.83 0.58 12.31
CA ASP A 159 -0.25 1.37 13.40
C ASP A 159 0.68 2.48 12.87
N GLY A 160 1.39 2.22 11.76
CA GLY A 160 2.20 3.20 11.05
C GLY A 160 1.39 4.31 10.38
N VAL A 161 0.18 4.01 9.92
CA VAL A 161 -0.73 4.97 9.28
C VAL A 161 -1.45 5.86 10.30
N TRP A 162 -1.61 5.42 11.56
CA TRP A 162 -2.45 6.14 12.54
C TRP A 162 -1.98 6.02 14.00
N PRO A 163 -1.76 7.13 14.72
CA PRO A 163 -1.44 7.06 16.15
C PRO A 163 -2.66 6.63 16.98
N PRO A 164 -2.50 5.86 18.07
CA PRO A 164 -3.57 5.26 18.88
C PRO A 164 -4.61 6.21 19.53
N ARG A 165 -4.51 7.53 19.31
CA ARG A 165 -5.31 8.56 20.02
C ARG A 165 -6.23 9.40 19.14
N ALA A 166 -6.16 9.27 17.82
CA ALA A 166 -7.02 10.09 16.99
C ALA A 166 -8.46 9.53 16.99
N THR A 167 -9.42 10.44 17.09
CA THR A 167 -10.85 10.14 17.18
C THR A 167 -11.41 9.89 15.79
N ALA A 168 -12.45 9.05 15.68
CA ALA A 168 -13.16 8.86 14.42
C ALA A 168 -13.57 10.22 13.82
N PRO A 169 -13.48 10.38 12.48
CA PRO A 169 -13.92 11.61 11.84
C PRO A 169 -15.38 11.89 12.17
N ALA A 170 -15.73 13.17 12.28
CA ALA A 170 -17.12 13.57 12.42
C ALA A 170 -17.94 12.91 11.31
N ARG A 171 -19.11 12.35 11.65
CA ARG A 171 -19.98 11.73 10.65
C ARG A 171 -20.29 12.78 9.59
N GLY A 172 -19.78 12.57 8.38
CA GLY A 172 -20.08 13.42 7.25
C GLY A 172 -21.58 13.36 6.98
N ARG A 173 -22.15 14.47 6.52
CA ARG A 173 -23.49 14.42 5.97
C ARG A 173 -23.40 13.59 4.68
N THR A 174 -24.24 12.58 4.53
CA THR A 174 -24.37 11.91 3.22
C THR A 174 -24.76 12.99 2.21
N PRO A 175 -24.01 13.13 1.09
CA PRO A 175 -24.39 14.06 0.04
C PRO A 175 -25.85 13.81 -0.34
N SER A 176 -26.71 14.81 -0.16
CA SER A 176 -28.14 14.66 -0.42
C SER A 176 -28.47 14.80 -1.90
N ALA A 177 -27.52 15.29 -2.70
CA ALA A 177 -27.63 15.49 -4.14
C ALA A 177 -26.62 14.59 -4.87
N PRO A 178 -26.95 14.11 -6.09
CA PRO A 178 -25.99 13.44 -6.96
C PRO A 178 -24.81 14.36 -7.29
N ALA A 179 -23.66 13.78 -7.63
CA ALA A 179 -22.49 14.56 -8.02
C ALA A 179 -22.80 15.28 -9.33
N MET A 180 -22.59 16.59 -9.37
CA MET A 180 -22.82 17.40 -10.56
C MET A 180 -21.51 17.77 -11.25
N GLN A 181 -20.38 17.62 -10.56
CA GLN A 181 -19.06 17.92 -11.08
C GLN A 181 -18.38 16.65 -11.61
N PRO A 182 -17.73 16.71 -12.78
CA PRO A 182 -17.01 15.58 -13.38
C PRO A 182 -16.05 14.85 -12.44
N LEU A 183 -15.25 15.61 -11.68
CA LEU A 183 -14.28 15.06 -10.75
C LEU A 183 -14.95 14.30 -9.59
N SER A 184 -16.04 14.84 -9.07
CA SER A 184 -16.79 14.21 -7.98
C SER A 184 -17.49 12.92 -8.45
N LEU A 185 -17.94 12.87 -9.71
CA LEU A 185 -18.46 11.66 -10.36
C LEU A 185 -17.39 10.57 -10.48
N LEU A 186 -16.18 10.95 -10.91
CA LEU A 186 -15.01 10.07 -10.98
C LEU A 186 -14.68 9.50 -9.58
N HIS A 187 -14.63 10.36 -8.56
CA HIS A 187 -14.38 9.95 -7.18
C HIS A 187 -15.45 8.98 -6.67
N ASP A 188 -16.74 9.32 -6.82
CA ASP A 188 -17.85 8.48 -6.37
C ASP A 188 -17.76 7.09 -6.98
N TRP A 189 -17.48 7.02 -8.29
CA TRP A 189 -17.40 5.76 -9.00
C TRP A 189 -16.22 4.90 -8.52
N MET A 190 -15.02 5.47 -8.45
CA MET A 190 -13.83 4.73 -8.03
C MET A 190 -13.91 4.29 -6.56
N VAL A 191 -14.47 5.12 -5.66
CA VAL A 191 -14.58 4.78 -4.24
C VAL A 191 -15.54 3.60 -4.08
N GLN A 192 -16.66 3.64 -4.79
CA GLN A 192 -17.65 2.58 -4.72
C GLN A 192 -17.20 1.30 -5.41
N ALA A 193 -16.46 1.39 -6.53
CA ALA A 193 -15.87 0.22 -7.17
C ALA A 193 -14.91 -0.52 -6.22
N ALA A 194 -14.12 0.23 -5.44
CA ALA A 194 -13.21 -0.32 -4.45
C ALA A 194 -13.95 -0.92 -3.23
N ASP A 195 -14.98 -0.26 -2.72
CA ASP A 195 -15.78 -0.73 -1.57
C ASP A 195 -16.63 -1.97 -1.91
N ARG A 196 -17.34 -1.91 -3.03
CA ARG A 196 -18.28 -2.94 -3.49
C ARG A 196 -17.63 -3.87 -4.50
N TRP A 197 -16.49 -4.44 -4.13
CA TRP A 197 -15.71 -5.34 -4.98
C TRP A 197 -16.59 -6.35 -5.73
N ALA A 198 -16.71 -6.19 -7.04
CA ALA A 198 -17.54 -7.03 -7.93
C ALA A 198 -19.04 -7.17 -7.52
N ALA A 199 -19.56 -6.31 -6.65
CA ALA A 199 -20.97 -6.30 -6.25
C ALA A 199 -21.84 -5.40 -7.16
N GLY A 200 -21.19 -4.63 -8.05
CA GLY A 200 -21.82 -3.79 -9.06
C GLY A 200 -22.23 -2.42 -8.53
N TYR A 201 -21.81 -1.38 -9.25
CA TYR A 201 -22.33 -0.02 -9.07
C TYR A 201 -23.64 0.11 -9.88
N PRO A 202 -24.77 0.50 -9.25
CA PRO A 202 -26.04 0.59 -9.97
C PRO A 202 -26.02 1.80 -10.92
N PRO A 203 -26.28 1.62 -12.22
CA PRO A 203 -26.25 2.71 -13.20
C PRO A 203 -27.23 3.86 -12.89
N GLU A 204 -28.27 3.58 -12.11
CA GLU A 204 -29.30 4.56 -11.70
C GLU A 204 -28.80 5.59 -10.68
N SER A 205 -27.64 5.36 -10.07
CA SER A 205 -27.02 6.33 -9.16
C SER A 205 -26.31 7.48 -9.87
N LEU A 206 -26.21 7.40 -11.20
CA LEU A 206 -25.86 8.48 -12.11
C LEU A 206 -27.10 8.83 -12.94
N GLU A 207 -27.60 10.06 -12.84
CA GLU A 207 -28.65 10.52 -13.76
C GLU A 207 -28.08 10.57 -15.19
N GLY A 208 -28.69 9.84 -16.13
CA GLY A 208 -28.24 9.79 -17.55
C GLY A 208 -27.33 8.59 -17.85
N GLY A 209 -27.88 7.59 -18.55
CA GLY A 209 -27.19 6.31 -18.75
C GLY A 209 -25.95 6.38 -19.65
N TRP A 210 -25.90 7.30 -20.62
CA TRP A 210 -24.75 7.48 -21.50
C TRP A 210 -23.64 8.30 -20.83
N GLU A 211 -24.01 9.27 -20.00
CA GLU A 211 -23.09 10.00 -19.15
C GLU A 211 -22.39 9.06 -18.18
N ALA A 212 -23.16 8.16 -17.57
CA ALA A 212 -22.63 7.11 -16.71
C ALA A 212 -21.60 6.22 -17.42
N LEU A 213 -21.87 5.83 -18.68
CA LEU A 213 -20.94 5.09 -19.55
C LEU A 213 -19.63 5.86 -19.78
N VAL A 214 -19.71 7.17 -20.03
CA VAL A 214 -18.51 8.02 -20.19
C VAL A 214 -17.72 8.15 -18.88
N VAL A 215 -18.40 8.30 -17.75
CA VAL A 215 -17.76 8.43 -16.43
C VAL A 215 -16.92 7.20 -16.12
N HIS A 216 -17.43 5.97 -16.22
CA HIS A 216 -16.63 4.80 -15.83
C HIS A 216 -15.49 4.50 -16.81
N GLU A 217 -15.68 4.68 -18.13
CA GLU A 217 -14.55 4.53 -19.08
C GLU A 217 -13.46 5.57 -18.83
N SER A 218 -13.82 6.80 -18.45
CA SER A 218 -12.85 7.83 -18.04
C SER A 218 -12.15 7.47 -16.71
N ALA A 219 -12.87 6.88 -15.75
CA ALA A 219 -12.29 6.41 -14.49
C ALA A 219 -11.26 5.31 -14.70
N SER A 220 -11.52 4.37 -15.60
CA SER A 220 -10.55 3.35 -15.97
C SER A 220 -9.34 3.96 -16.68
N CYS A 221 -9.53 4.86 -17.67
CA CYS A 221 -8.42 5.59 -18.30
C CYS A 221 -7.52 6.27 -17.26
N TYR A 222 -8.13 6.93 -16.28
CA TYR A 222 -7.42 7.59 -15.20
C TYR A 222 -6.58 6.63 -14.36
N LEU A 223 -7.13 5.50 -13.94
CA LEU A 223 -6.41 4.54 -13.12
C LEU A 223 -5.25 3.90 -13.88
N TYR A 224 -5.43 3.54 -15.15
CA TYR A 224 -4.33 3.01 -15.96
C TYR A 224 -3.22 4.04 -16.17
N TYR A 225 -3.58 5.28 -16.49
CA TYR A 225 -2.61 6.36 -16.63
C TYR A 225 -1.85 6.61 -15.33
N ALA A 226 -2.56 6.67 -14.20
CA ALA A 226 -1.94 6.90 -12.90
C ALA A 226 -1.00 5.75 -12.52
N PHE A 227 -1.44 4.50 -12.69
CA PHE A 227 -0.63 3.35 -12.31
C PHE A 227 0.56 3.14 -13.23
N MET A 228 0.42 3.41 -14.53
CA MET A 228 1.55 3.45 -15.46
C MET A 228 2.61 4.48 -15.03
N ALA A 229 2.18 5.67 -14.58
CA ALA A 229 3.07 6.73 -14.16
C ALA A 229 3.88 6.33 -12.90
N GLU A 230 3.26 5.62 -11.96
CA GLU A 230 3.85 5.27 -10.67
C GLU A 230 4.48 3.88 -10.58
N GLU A 231 4.29 3.01 -11.57
CA GLU A 231 4.75 1.62 -11.49
C GLU A 231 6.27 1.51 -11.55
N ASP A 232 6.88 1.04 -10.47
CA ASP A 232 8.32 0.80 -10.40
C ASP A 232 8.70 -0.56 -11.02
N ASP A 233 7.80 -1.56 -11.05
CA ASP A 233 8.05 -2.83 -11.74
C ASP A 233 7.99 -2.64 -13.26
N ARG A 234 9.19 -2.66 -13.88
CA ARG A 234 9.37 -2.51 -15.32
C ARG A 234 8.66 -3.57 -16.16
N ARG A 235 8.32 -4.72 -15.59
CA ARG A 235 7.58 -5.79 -16.29
C ARG A 235 6.10 -5.46 -16.41
N LEU A 236 5.54 -4.68 -15.47
CA LEU A 236 4.12 -4.35 -15.41
C LEU A 236 3.77 -3.06 -16.14
N ARG A 237 4.72 -2.11 -16.22
CA ARG A 237 4.48 -0.83 -16.92
C ARG A 237 3.96 -0.99 -18.35
N PRO A 238 4.47 -1.90 -19.20
CA PRO A 238 3.90 -2.13 -20.55
C PRO A 238 2.46 -2.63 -20.53
N MET A 239 2.08 -3.45 -19.54
CA MET A 239 0.70 -3.88 -19.37
C MET A 239 -0.22 -2.71 -19.04
N TRP A 240 0.21 -1.82 -18.13
CA TRP A 240 -0.56 -0.62 -17.79
C TRP A 240 -0.75 0.31 -19.00
N GLU A 241 0.30 0.52 -19.79
CA GLU A 241 0.25 1.32 -21.01
C GLU A 241 -0.69 0.70 -22.07
N LEU A 242 -0.60 -0.61 -22.29
CA LEU A 242 -1.49 -1.33 -23.21
C LEU A 242 -2.96 -1.15 -22.84
N HIS A 243 -3.30 -1.40 -21.57
CA HIS A 243 -4.67 -1.30 -21.10
C HIS A 243 -5.17 0.15 -21.09
N LEU A 244 -4.29 1.13 -20.84
CA LEU A 244 -4.61 2.55 -21.07
C LEU A 244 -5.01 2.79 -22.52
N GLN A 245 -4.20 2.32 -23.48
CA GLN A 245 -4.53 2.49 -24.91
C GLN A 245 -5.85 1.83 -25.29
N MET A 246 -6.17 0.66 -24.73
CA MET A 246 -7.46 0.00 -24.96
C MET A 246 -8.61 0.84 -24.40
N GLN A 247 -8.45 1.42 -23.21
CA GLN A 247 -9.48 2.23 -22.57
C GLN A 247 -9.71 3.58 -23.23
N LEU A 248 -8.68 4.19 -23.81
CA LEU A 248 -8.84 5.40 -24.60
C LEU A 248 -9.78 5.17 -25.80
N ALA A 249 -9.71 4.00 -26.43
CA ALA A 249 -10.65 3.63 -27.50
C ALA A 249 -12.07 3.35 -26.98
N HIS A 250 -12.21 2.77 -25.79
CA HIS A 250 -13.51 2.57 -25.15
C HIS A 250 -14.17 3.91 -24.79
N LEU A 251 -13.42 4.83 -24.18
CA LEU A 251 -13.92 6.16 -23.85
C LEU A 251 -14.43 6.88 -25.11
N ARG A 252 -13.71 6.79 -26.23
CA ARG A 252 -14.16 7.34 -27.51
C ARG A 252 -15.46 6.71 -28.01
N ALA A 253 -15.58 5.38 -27.92
CA ALA A 253 -16.82 4.70 -28.28
C ALA A 253 -17.99 5.14 -27.38
N ALA A 254 -17.76 5.28 -26.08
CA ALA A 254 -18.74 5.84 -25.14
C ALA A 254 -19.10 7.29 -25.46
N SER A 255 -18.12 8.13 -25.84
CA SER A 255 -18.33 9.51 -26.29
C SER A 255 -19.18 9.60 -27.54
N ASP A 256 -18.96 8.72 -28.51
CA ASP A 256 -19.76 8.65 -29.73
C ASP A 256 -21.21 8.26 -29.45
N LEU A 257 -21.42 7.33 -28.51
CA LEU A 257 -22.75 6.93 -28.06
C LEU A 257 -23.45 8.07 -27.30
N LEU A 258 -22.75 8.75 -26.38
CA LEU A 258 -23.28 9.92 -25.69
C LEU A 258 -23.73 10.99 -26.70
N ARG A 259 -22.86 11.38 -27.62
CA ARG A 259 -23.16 12.39 -28.63
C ARG A 259 -24.35 11.99 -29.52
N ARG A 260 -24.41 10.72 -29.94
CA ARG A 260 -25.47 10.22 -30.83
C ARG A 260 -26.83 10.16 -30.15
N TYR A 261 -26.91 9.76 -28.88
CA TYR A 261 -28.19 9.49 -28.21
C TYR A 261 -28.64 10.59 -27.23
N SER A 262 -27.73 11.43 -26.76
CA SER A 262 -28.05 12.57 -25.88
C SER A 262 -27.78 13.94 -26.51
N GLY A 263 -27.00 14.00 -27.60
CA GLY A 263 -26.57 15.25 -28.22
C GLY A 263 -25.54 16.04 -27.39
N ARG A 264 -25.07 15.48 -26.27
CA ARG A 264 -24.11 16.11 -25.36
C ARG A 264 -22.68 15.78 -25.73
N ASP A 265 -21.77 16.67 -25.40
CA ASP A 265 -20.33 16.46 -25.54
C ASP A 265 -19.74 15.76 -24.31
N SER A 266 -18.75 14.87 -24.51
CA SER A 266 -18.11 14.19 -23.38
C SER A 266 -17.29 15.12 -22.50
N GLN A 267 -16.76 16.23 -23.02
CA GLN A 267 -16.07 17.23 -22.21
C GLN A 267 -17.00 17.87 -21.17
N GLU A 268 -18.32 17.94 -21.44
CA GLU A 268 -19.31 18.40 -20.45
C GLU A 268 -19.45 17.41 -19.27
N VAL A 269 -19.13 16.14 -19.50
CA VAL A 269 -19.22 15.06 -18.50
C VAL A 269 -17.92 14.88 -17.75
N ILE A 270 -16.76 14.94 -18.44
CA ILE A 270 -15.45 14.69 -17.84
C ILE A 270 -14.69 15.95 -17.40
N GLY A 271 -15.12 17.14 -17.82
CA GLY A 271 -14.46 18.41 -17.48
C GLY A 271 -13.17 18.65 -18.28
N GLU A 272 -12.25 19.48 -17.77
CA GLU A 272 -11.01 19.90 -18.46
C GLU A 272 -9.89 18.85 -18.49
N GLY A 273 -10.24 17.56 -18.39
CA GLY A 273 -9.30 16.43 -18.38
C GLY A 273 -9.15 15.78 -17.00
N LEU A 274 -8.26 14.79 -16.93
CA LEU A 274 -8.08 13.99 -15.71
C LEU A 274 -7.18 14.69 -14.69
N PRO A 275 -7.46 14.56 -13.38
CA PRO A 275 -6.66 15.19 -12.33
C PRO A 275 -5.22 14.62 -12.27
N GLU A 276 -4.38 15.17 -11.39
CA GLU A 276 -3.06 14.57 -11.13
C GLU A 276 -3.20 13.09 -10.74
N PRO A 277 -2.34 12.20 -11.26
CA PRO A 277 -2.35 10.77 -10.96
C PRO A 277 -2.56 10.42 -9.48
N VAL A 278 -3.39 9.40 -9.24
CA VAL A 278 -3.56 8.85 -7.91
C VAL A 278 -2.27 8.19 -7.44
N THR A 279 -1.80 8.63 -6.27
CA THR A 279 -0.65 8.05 -5.59
C THR A 279 -1.05 7.05 -4.52
N LEU A 280 -0.82 5.77 -4.81
CA LEU A 280 -1.09 4.64 -3.90
C LEU A 280 0.18 4.20 -3.15
N ARG A 281 0.92 5.15 -2.57
CA ARG A 281 2.16 4.87 -1.85
C ARG A 281 1.92 4.69 -0.35
N THR A 282 2.59 3.69 0.23
CA THR A 282 2.60 3.37 1.67
C THR A 282 3.38 4.35 2.53
N ASP A 283 4.26 5.17 1.94
CA ASP A 283 5.15 6.10 2.64
C ASP A 283 4.53 7.49 2.92
N HIS A 284 3.36 7.76 2.35
CA HIS A 284 2.57 8.92 2.68
C HIS A 284 1.48 8.51 3.68
N PRO A 285 1.65 8.78 5.00
CA PRO A 285 0.54 8.61 5.91
C PRO A 285 -0.64 9.40 5.33
N LEU A 286 -1.81 8.78 5.29
CA LEU A 286 -3.05 9.48 4.97
C LEU A 286 -3.22 10.56 6.04
N VAL A 287 -2.65 11.74 5.80
CA VAL A 287 -2.65 12.85 6.73
C VAL A 287 -4.04 13.45 6.65
N TRP A 288 -4.79 13.18 7.71
CA TRP A 288 -5.95 13.92 8.13
C TRP A 288 -5.50 15.34 8.41
N VAL A 289 -5.63 16.20 7.40
CA VAL A 289 -5.53 17.64 7.61
C VAL A 289 -6.92 18.10 8.00
N ASP A 290 -7.11 18.36 9.30
CA ASP A 290 -8.21 19.18 9.81
C ASP A 290 -8.00 20.66 9.39
N ASP A 291 -7.94 20.95 8.10
CA ASP A 291 -8.00 22.33 7.62
C ASP A 291 -9.47 22.65 7.31
N GLU A 292 -10.21 23.09 8.34
CA GLU A 292 -11.39 23.91 8.15
C GLU A 292 -11.01 25.15 7.32
N PRO A 293 -11.75 25.50 6.24
CA PRO A 293 -11.29 26.45 5.22
C PRO A 293 -11.23 27.93 5.62
N ASP A 294 -11.18 28.31 6.91
CA ASP A 294 -11.34 29.73 7.31
C ASP A 294 -10.45 30.24 8.45
N ARG A 295 -9.25 29.68 8.66
CA ARG A 295 -8.24 30.30 9.54
C ARG A 295 -7.10 30.98 8.78
N PRO A 296 -6.77 32.25 9.10
CA PRO A 296 -5.76 33.00 8.37
C PRO A 296 -4.38 32.36 8.53
N GLN A 297 -3.71 32.17 7.40
CA GLN A 297 -2.39 31.57 7.26
C GLN A 297 -1.37 32.23 8.20
N ARG A 298 -0.96 31.51 9.25
CA ARG A 298 0.30 31.77 9.95
C ARG A 298 1.30 30.70 9.51
N SER A 299 2.45 31.19 9.04
CA SER A 299 3.61 30.47 8.49
C SER A 299 3.68 28.97 8.82
N ARG A 300 3.62 28.15 7.75
CA ARG A 300 3.85 26.70 7.79
C ARG A 300 5.16 26.35 8.51
N ARG A 301 5.05 25.75 9.69
CA ARG A 301 6.01 24.77 10.21
C ARG A 301 5.25 23.46 10.40
N ARG A 302 5.67 22.41 9.69
CA ARG A 302 5.15 21.04 9.77
C ARG A 302 5.05 20.59 11.25
N PRO A 303 3.95 19.97 11.70
CA PRO A 303 3.94 19.27 12.98
C PRO A 303 4.81 18.01 12.87
N GLU A 304 5.61 17.78 13.90
CA GLU A 304 6.53 16.65 14.03
C GLU A 304 5.79 15.40 14.53
N SER A 305 4.87 14.81 13.76
CA SER A 305 4.16 13.59 14.17
C SER A 305 4.73 12.33 13.51
N GLY A 306 5.17 11.39 14.35
CA GLY A 306 5.74 10.09 14.03
C GLY A 306 6.31 9.45 15.30
N PRO A 307 6.42 8.10 15.38
CA PRO A 307 7.04 7.46 16.53
C PRO A 307 8.48 7.95 16.67
N ASP A 308 8.90 8.19 17.91
CA ASP A 308 10.30 8.50 18.17
C ASP A 308 11.17 7.23 18.10
N VAL A 309 12.48 7.39 17.96
CA VAL A 309 13.40 6.25 17.77
C VAL A 309 13.27 5.18 18.84
N LEU A 310 12.94 5.54 20.09
CA LEU A 310 12.81 4.56 21.17
C LEU A 310 11.51 3.76 21.02
N GLU A 311 10.43 4.41 20.59
CA GLU A 311 9.17 3.71 20.28
C GLU A 311 9.36 2.76 19.09
N LEU A 312 10.17 3.14 18.11
CA LEU A 312 10.51 2.32 16.95
C LEU A 312 11.37 1.10 17.34
N LEU A 313 12.42 1.27 18.15
CA LEU A 313 13.28 0.16 18.58
C LEU A 313 12.54 -0.82 19.51
N THR A 314 11.65 -0.33 20.38
CA THR A 314 10.71 -1.22 21.13
C THR A 314 9.83 -2.04 20.17
N ALA A 315 9.38 -1.46 19.05
CA ALA A 315 8.63 -2.21 18.05
C ALA A 315 9.52 -3.26 17.33
N HIS A 316 10.80 -2.95 17.07
CA HIS A 316 11.77 -3.92 16.56
C HIS A 316 11.91 -5.11 17.52
N HIS A 317 12.06 -4.89 18.84
CA HIS A 317 12.13 -5.96 19.84
C HIS A 317 10.94 -6.92 19.75
N ALA A 318 9.73 -6.37 19.69
CA ALA A 318 8.51 -7.18 19.59
C ALA A 318 8.50 -7.99 18.27
N ARG A 319 8.90 -7.36 17.16
CA ARG A 319 8.94 -8.00 15.84
C ARG A 319 10.02 -9.09 15.74
N MET A 320 11.22 -8.86 16.29
CA MET A 320 12.29 -9.87 16.33
C MET A 320 11.86 -11.12 17.10
N ASN A 321 11.17 -10.95 18.24
CA ASN A 321 10.65 -12.06 19.03
C ASN A 321 9.58 -12.88 18.28
N ARG A 322 8.68 -12.21 17.55
CA ARG A 322 7.69 -12.88 16.70
C ARG A 322 8.35 -13.64 15.54
N LEU A 323 9.32 -13.02 14.87
CA LEU A 323 10.06 -13.66 13.78
C LEU A 323 10.87 -14.88 14.26
N CYS A 324 11.47 -14.84 15.45
CA CYS A 324 12.07 -16.02 16.08
C CYS A 324 11.03 -17.14 16.27
N GLY A 325 9.84 -16.81 16.79
CA GLY A 325 8.76 -17.79 16.97
C GLY A 325 8.28 -18.40 15.66
N ARG A 326 8.12 -17.59 14.61
CA ARG A 326 7.73 -18.04 13.28
C ARG A 326 8.79 -18.94 12.64
N ALA A 327 10.05 -18.53 12.69
CA ALA A 327 11.14 -19.29 12.09
C ALA A 327 11.33 -20.65 12.78
N ALA A 328 11.08 -20.76 14.09
CA ALA A 328 11.12 -22.02 14.83
C ALA A 328 9.86 -22.90 14.67
N GLY A 329 8.73 -22.31 14.27
CA GLY A 329 7.44 -23.02 14.11
C GLY A 329 7.12 -23.44 12.69
N ALA A 330 7.84 -22.90 11.70
CA ALA A 330 7.65 -23.18 10.29
C ALA A 330 8.64 -24.24 9.76
N THR A 331 8.46 -24.69 8.52
CA THR A 331 9.40 -25.63 7.86
C THR A 331 9.70 -25.18 6.44
N GLY A 332 10.82 -25.65 5.89
CA GLY A 332 11.20 -25.36 4.50
C GLY A 332 11.36 -23.87 4.21
N ASP A 333 10.85 -23.42 3.07
CA ASP A 333 11.00 -22.03 2.59
C ASP A 333 10.38 -21.00 3.54
N GLU A 334 9.30 -21.34 4.26
CA GLU A 334 8.65 -20.42 5.19
C GLU A 334 9.56 -20.11 6.40
N ALA A 335 10.25 -21.12 6.93
CA ALA A 335 11.23 -20.93 8.01
C ALA A 335 12.42 -20.09 7.55
N LEU A 336 12.92 -20.34 6.33
CA LEU A 336 14.03 -19.59 5.75
C LEU A 336 13.68 -18.13 5.47
N MET A 337 12.45 -17.84 5.00
CA MET A 337 11.98 -16.46 4.81
C MET A 337 11.84 -15.72 6.14
N ALA A 338 11.20 -16.34 7.13
CA ALA A 338 11.06 -15.75 8.47
C ALA A 338 12.41 -15.47 9.12
N PHE A 339 13.37 -16.38 8.95
CA PHE A 339 14.74 -16.20 9.43
C PHE A 339 15.50 -15.11 8.66
N GLY A 340 15.34 -15.02 7.34
CA GLY A 340 15.91 -13.94 6.54
C GLY A 340 15.40 -12.55 6.95
N ASP A 341 14.11 -12.44 7.26
CA ASP A 341 13.51 -11.20 7.77
C ASP A 341 14.01 -10.86 9.18
N LEU A 342 14.15 -11.87 10.07
CA LEU A 342 14.75 -11.69 11.39
C LEU A 342 16.17 -11.15 11.28
N ALA A 343 17.00 -11.77 10.46
CA ALA A 343 18.40 -11.44 10.30
C ALA A 343 18.58 -10.01 9.74
N ARG A 344 17.72 -9.60 8.82
CA ARG A 344 17.65 -8.22 8.31
C ARG A 344 17.29 -7.22 9.41
N LEU A 345 16.26 -7.54 10.21
CA LEU A 345 15.80 -6.65 11.27
C LEU A 345 16.85 -6.47 12.36
N ILE A 346 17.53 -7.54 12.79
CA ILE A 346 18.65 -7.48 13.73
C ILE A 346 19.74 -6.55 13.18
N ALA A 347 20.13 -6.70 11.92
CA ALA A 347 21.15 -5.85 11.31
C ALA A 347 20.75 -4.35 11.30
N VAL A 348 19.50 -4.03 10.97
CA VAL A 348 19.03 -2.64 11.00
C VAL A 348 19.05 -2.07 12.43
N HIS A 349 18.61 -2.87 13.39
CA HIS A 349 18.48 -2.52 14.80
C HIS A 349 19.85 -2.25 15.44
N GLU A 350 20.78 -3.22 15.40
CA GLU A 350 22.12 -3.09 15.99
C GLU A 350 22.90 -1.92 15.36
N ILE A 351 22.78 -1.69 14.04
CA ILE A 351 23.46 -0.56 13.39
C ILE A 351 22.84 0.77 13.85
N ALA A 352 21.51 0.85 14.01
CA ALA A 352 20.86 2.05 14.51
C ALA A 352 21.29 2.36 15.96
N GLU A 353 21.37 1.35 16.81
CA GLU A 353 21.83 1.48 18.20
C GLU A 353 23.29 1.89 18.31
N GLY A 354 24.18 1.19 17.61
CA GLY A 354 25.60 1.49 17.56
C GLY A 354 25.93 2.89 17.04
N ARG A 355 25.15 3.40 16.08
CA ARG A 355 25.39 4.72 15.48
C ARG A 355 24.68 5.85 16.20
N MET A 356 23.51 5.62 16.78
CA MET A 356 22.66 6.71 17.28
C MET A 356 22.37 6.60 18.77
N ILE A 357 22.12 5.40 19.30
CA ILE A 357 21.63 5.23 20.67
C ILE A 357 22.79 5.15 21.68
N HIS A 358 23.70 4.20 21.53
CA HIS A 358 24.81 4.03 22.47
C HIS A 358 25.74 5.24 22.56
N PRO A 359 26.04 5.98 21.47
CA PRO A 359 26.82 7.21 21.59
C PRO A 359 26.14 8.27 22.46
N LEU A 360 24.80 8.37 22.40
CA LEU A 360 24.04 9.27 23.27
C LEU A 360 24.01 8.74 24.71
N ALA A 361 23.79 7.45 24.92
CA ALA A 361 23.82 6.84 26.25
C ALA A 361 25.18 7.04 26.94
N ARG A 362 26.29 6.81 26.22
CA ARG A 362 27.66 7.03 26.70
C ARG A 362 27.93 8.49 27.04
N ARG A 363 27.39 9.44 26.28
CA ARG A 363 27.48 10.89 26.60
C ARG A 363 26.69 11.27 27.84
N LEU A 364 25.53 10.64 28.06
CA LEU A 364 24.66 10.93 29.20
C LEU A 364 25.16 10.30 30.50
N ARG A 365 25.77 9.11 30.44
CA ARG A 365 26.30 8.34 31.59
C ARG A 365 27.62 7.63 31.26
N PRO A 366 28.75 8.36 31.15
CA PRO A 366 30.03 7.77 30.79
C PRO A 366 30.56 6.75 31.82
N ASP A 367 30.24 6.93 33.10
CA ASP A 367 30.78 6.12 34.20
C ASP A 367 30.03 4.78 34.42
N GLU A 368 28.89 4.57 33.76
CA GLU A 368 28.05 3.39 33.99
C GLU A 368 28.42 2.18 33.09
N HIS A 369 29.27 2.40 32.07
CA HIS A 369 29.68 1.38 31.08
C HIS A 369 28.49 0.58 30.51
N LEU A 370 27.29 1.17 30.47
CA LEU A 370 26.07 0.50 30.04
C LEU A 370 26.12 0.18 28.54
N ALA A 371 26.47 1.17 27.73
CA ALA A 371 26.67 1.01 26.29
C ALA A 371 27.68 -0.09 25.94
N ASP A 372 28.76 -0.21 26.72
CA ASP A 372 29.79 -1.23 26.46
C ASP A 372 29.26 -2.64 26.75
N ARG A 373 28.42 -2.81 27.79
CA ARG A 373 27.76 -4.09 28.08
C ARG A 373 26.70 -4.46 27.04
N LEU A 374 25.94 -3.48 26.54
CA LEU A 374 24.94 -3.72 25.50
C LEU A 374 25.61 -4.15 24.18
N LEU A 375 26.70 -3.47 23.78
CA LEU A 375 27.54 -3.88 22.65
C LEU A 375 28.10 -5.31 22.80
N ASP A 376 28.48 -5.73 24.01
CA ASP A 376 28.90 -7.11 24.27
C ASP A 376 27.73 -8.12 24.12
N GLU A 377 26.50 -7.72 24.47
CA GLU A 377 25.30 -8.53 24.26
C GLU A 377 24.95 -8.64 22.77
N GLU A 378 24.99 -7.54 22.04
CA GLU A 378 24.80 -7.48 20.58
C GLU A 378 25.85 -8.32 19.85
N SER A 379 27.12 -8.27 20.27
CA SER A 379 28.15 -9.12 19.70
C SER A 379 27.80 -10.60 19.83
N ARG A 380 27.21 -11.03 20.95
CA ARG A 380 26.75 -12.42 21.13
C ARG A 380 25.53 -12.74 20.28
N ILE A 381 24.64 -11.78 20.06
CA ILE A 381 23.50 -11.91 19.15
C ILE A 381 24.00 -12.09 17.71
N SER A 382 24.95 -11.24 17.28
CA SER A 382 25.62 -11.33 15.98
C SER A 382 26.35 -12.66 15.77
N ASP A 383 27.03 -13.18 16.80
CA ASP A 383 27.67 -14.51 16.76
C ASP A 383 26.63 -15.63 16.63
N ALA A 384 25.57 -15.60 17.45
CA ALA A 384 24.48 -16.58 17.39
C ALA A 384 23.71 -16.52 16.06
N LEU A 385 23.52 -15.32 15.50
CA LEU A 385 22.94 -15.13 14.17
C LEU A 385 23.82 -15.76 13.10
N SER A 386 25.14 -15.56 13.18
CA SER A 386 26.10 -16.18 12.27
C SER A 386 26.07 -17.71 12.34
N ASP A 387 25.95 -18.27 13.54
CA ASP A 387 25.80 -19.72 13.75
C ASP A 387 24.47 -20.23 13.16
N ALA A 388 23.37 -19.50 13.37
CA ALA A 388 22.06 -19.83 12.80
C ALA A 388 22.05 -19.77 11.27
N VAL A 389 22.74 -18.78 10.67
CA VAL A 389 22.92 -18.70 9.21
C VAL A 389 23.67 -19.93 8.68
N ARG A 390 24.74 -20.36 9.37
CA ARG A 390 25.46 -21.58 8.99
C ARG A 390 24.60 -22.83 9.16
N ALA A 391 23.81 -22.93 10.22
CA ALA A 391 22.90 -24.05 10.46
C ALA A 391 21.78 -24.13 9.41
N ALA A 392 21.22 -22.98 9.01
CA ALA A 392 20.20 -22.89 7.97
C ALA A 392 20.68 -23.46 6.63
N ALA A 393 21.94 -23.19 6.25
CA ALA A 393 22.54 -23.72 5.03
C ALA A 393 22.62 -25.26 5.00
N HIS A 394 22.52 -25.91 6.17
CA HIS A 394 22.54 -27.37 6.33
C HIS A 394 21.19 -27.95 6.75
N GLY A 395 20.13 -27.14 6.82
CA GLY A 395 18.77 -27.59 7.19
C GLY A 395 18.56 -27.83 8.69
N HIS A 396 19.36 -27.21 9.57
CA HIS A 396 19.31 -27.40 11.03
C HIS A 396 18.96 -26.11 11.80
N LEU A 397 18.08 -25.29 11.23
CA LEU A 397 17.77 -23.97 11.74
C LEU A 397 17.12 -23.99 13.15
N ASP A 398 16.22 -24.94 13.41
CA ASP A 398 15.41 -25.02 14.64
C ASP A 398 16.26 -25.04 15.93
N ASP A 399 17.39 -25.75 15.93
CA ASP A 399 18.26 -25.92 17.10
C ASP A 399 18.97 -24.61 17.50
N THR A 400 19.12 -23.68 16.56
CA THR A 400 19.87 -22.42 16.76
C THR A 400 18.96 -21.23 17.07
N ILE A 401 17.72 -21.23 16.56
CA ILE A 401 16.79 -20.11 16.75
C ILE A 401 16.41 -19.94 18.22
N ALA A 402 16.26 -21.04 18.98
CA ALA A 402 15.87 -20.94 20.38
C ALA A 402 16.91 -20.14 21.20
N GLY A 403 18.20 -20.41 20.98
CA GLY A 403 19.29 -19.66 21.63
C GLY A 403 19.34 -18.20 21.20
N LEU A 404 19.18 -17.93 19.90
CA LEU A 404 19.12 -16.56 19.38
C LEU A 404 17.95 -15.77 19.99
N ARG A 405 16.76 -16.39 20.09
CA ARG A 405 15.58 -15.78 20.70
C ARG A 405 15.82 -15.39 22.16
N ASP A 406 16.47 -16.27 22.93
CA ASP A 406 16.74 -16.01 24.34
C ASP A 406 17.70 -14.83 24.51
N LEU A 407 18.72 -14.72 23.65
CA LEU A 407 19.65 -13.57 23.62
C LEU A 407 18.92 -12.27 23.24
N VAL A 408 18.16 -12.28 22.14
CA VAL A 408 17.39 -11.10 21.68
C VAL A 408 16.40 -10.65 22.76
N THR A 409 15.70 -11.58 23.42
CA THR A 409 14.75 -11.27 24.49
C THR A 409 15.45 -10.63 25.69
N ALA A 410 16.61 -11.16 26.09
CA ALA A 410 17.38 -10.63 27.22
C ALA A 410 17.89 -9.21 26.92
N HIS A 411 18.46 -9.02 25.74
CA HIS A 411 18.95 -7.73 25.26
C HIS A 411 17.83 -6.68 25.19
N SER A 412 16.71 -7.00 24.52
CA SER A 412 15.53 -6.12 24.41
C SER A 412 15.06 -5.63 25.79
N ARG A 413 15.01 -6.53 26.78
CA ARG A 413 14.61 -6.18 28.15
C ARG A 413 15.63 -5.28 28.83
N HIS A 414 16.92 -5.52 28.62
CA HIS A 414 17.99 -4.72 29.22
C HIS A 414 17.92 -3.28 28.70
N GLU A 415 17.81 -3.09 27.39
CA GLU A 415 17.70 -1.75 26.80
C GLU A 415 16.45 -0.99 27.26
N GLU A 416 15.28 -1.63 27.22
CA GLU A 416 14.01 -1.00 27.61
C GLU A 416 13.97 -0.60 29.09
N HIS A 417 14.69 -1.31 29.97
CA HIS A 417 14.73 -1.02 31.40
C HIS A 417 15.88 -0.09 31.79
N ALA A 418 17.03 -0.17 31.11
CA ALA A 418 18.24 0.51 31.53
C ALA A 418 18.62 1.69 30.63
N GLU A 419 18.54 1.56 29.31
CA GLU A 419 19.05 2.56 28.36
C GLU A 419 17.95 3.52 27.89
N PHE A 420 16.83 3.01 27.36
CA PHE A 420 15.76 3.84 26.79
C PHE A 420 15.16 4.85 27.78
N PRO A 421 14.97 4.52 29.08
CA PRO A 421 14.49 5.51 30.05
C PRO A 421 15.45 6.70 30.23
N GLN A 422 16.75 6.52 30.00
CA GLN A 422 17.73 7.60 30.09
C GLN A 422 17.62 8.54 28.89
N LEU A 423 17.55 7.99 27.67
CA LEU A 423 17.35 8.79 26.47
C LEU A 423 16.00 9.52 26.49
N ARG A 424 14.93 8.86 26.96
CA ARG A 424 13.60 9.47 27.08
C ARG A 424 13.58 10.68 28.02
N ARG A 425 14.40 10.67 29.08
CA ARG A 425 14.54 11.77 30.04
C ARG A 425 15.42 12.92 29.53
N ASN A 426 16.47 12.63 28.78
CA ASN A 426 17.53 13.60 28.51
C ASN A 426 17.61 14.08 27.05
N VAL A 427 17.09 13.33 26.08
CA VAL A 427 17.11 13.70 24.66
C VAL A 427 15.75 14.28 24.28
N PRO A 428 15.64 15.47 23.66
CA PRO A 428 14.36 16.04 23.26
C PRO A 428 13.58 15.13 22.29
N VAL A 429 12.25 15.06 22.44
CA VAL A 429 11.38 14.24 21.57
C VAL A 429 11.54 14.55 20.09
N ARG A 430 11.82 15.80 19.75
CA ARG A 430 12.09 16.27 18.38
C ARG A 430 13.28 15.56 17.75
N GLU A 431 14.38 15.49 18.49
CA GLU A 431 15.63 14.84 18.07
C GLU A 431 15.44 13.33 17.97
N ARG A 432 14.79 12.71 18.96
CA ARG A 432 14.42 11.29 18.90
C ARG A 432 13.53 10.95 17.70
N ARG A 433 12.62 11.85 17.30
CA ARG A 433 11.80 11.69 16.09
C ARG A 433 12.59 11.83 14.80
N GLU A 434 13.65 12.63 14.79
CA GLU A 434 14.54 12.74 13.65
C GLU A 434 15.36 11.47 13.44
N MET A 435 15.90 10.94 14.53
CA MET A 435 16.56 9.62 14.55
C MET A 435 15.58 8.53 14.06
N GLY A 436 14.33 8.53 14.55
CA GLY A 436 13.32 7.55 14.13
C GLY A 436 12.93 7.66 12.66
N ARG A 437 13.06 8.84 12.02
CA ARG A 437 12.92 8.96 10.56
C ARG A 437 14.10 8.33 9.82
N ALA A 438 15.32 8.53 10.32
CA ALA A 438 16.51 7.97 9.71
C ALA A 438 16.51 6.44 9.74
N VAL A 439 16.12 5.84 10.88
CA VAL A 439 16.00 4.38 11.00
C VAL A 439 14.96 3.82 10.03
N ARG A 440 13.78 4.44 9.88
CA ARG A 440 12.78 4.00 8.89
C ARG A 440 13.25 4.09 7.44
N VAL A 441 14.06 5.10 7.12
CA VAL A 441 14.70 5.18 5.79
C VAL A 441 15.68 4.02 5.60
N ALA A 442 16.44 3.67 6.64
CA ALA A 442 17.35 2.54 6.60
C ALA A 442 16.62 1.18 6.48
N GLU A 443 15.49 1.00 7.19
CA GLU A 443 14.62 -0.17 7.04
C GLU A 443 14.09 -0.30 5.60
N ALA A 444 13.60 0.79 5.02
CA ALA A 444 13.10 0.81 3.64
C ALA A 444 14.22 0.47 2.63
N ALA A 445 15.42 1.00 2.84
CA ALA A 445 16.58 0.69 2.01
C ALA A 445 17.01 -0.78 2.14
N ALA A 446 16.90 -1.38 3.33
CA ALA A 446 17.18 -2.80 3.54
C ALA A 446 16.08 -3.71 2.94
N ALA A 447 14.84 -3.25 2.90
CA ALA A 447 13.70 -4.00 2.37
C ALA A 447 13.65 -4.04 0.83
N ALA A 448 14.18 -3.01 0.15
CA ALA A 448 14.13 -2.88 -1.32
C ALA A 448 14.88 -3.98 -2.11
N GLU A 449 15.63 -4.85 -1.43
CA GLU A 449 16.38 -5.97 -2.03
C GLU A 449 15.85 -7.34 -1.56
N ALA A 450 14.64 -7.39 -0.99
CA ALA A 450 13.99 -8.63 -0.57
C ALA A 450 13.80 -9.58 -1.77
N GLY A 451 14.34 -10.80 -1.66
CA GLY A 451 14.31 -11.81 -2.72
C GLY A 451 15.43 -12.85 -2.66
N ALA A 452 16.45 -12.65 -1.83
CA ALA A 452 17.50 -13.66 -1.63
C ALA A 452 16.97 -14.82 -0.77
N ARG A 453 16.89 -16.03 -1.34
CA ARG A 453 16.66 -17.29 -0.60
C ARG A 453 17.82 -17.65 0.35
N ASP A 454 18.95 -16.96 0.23
CA ASP A 454 20.15 -17.15 1.02
C ASP A 454 20.19 -16.14 2.19
N PRO A 455 20.00 -16.60 3.45
CA PRO A 455 20.05 -15.75 4.63
C PRO A 455 21.38 -14.99 4.80
N ALA A 456 22.52 -15.60 4.42
CA ALA A 456 23.83 -14.96 4.55
C ALA A 456 23.95 -13.74 3.64
N ARG A 457 23.47 -13.88 2.40
CA ARG A 457 23.43 -12.79 1.43
C ARG A 457 22.47 -11.68 1.84
N ALA A 458 21.30 -12.06 2.38
CA ALA A 458 20.31 -11.10 2.88
C ALA A 458 20.88 -10.21 4.00
N VAL A 459 21.63 -10.81 4.94
CA VAL A 459 22.30 -10.08 6.05
C VAL A 459 23.35 -9.10 5.53
N ALA A 460 24.25 -9.56 4.66
CA ALA A 460 25.34 -8.72 4.15
C ALA A 460 24.80 -7.49 3.38
N GLN A 461 23.82 -7.71 2.50
CA GLN A 461 23.22 -6.64 1.70
C GLN A 461 22.45 -5.63 2.57
N ALA A 462 21.70 -6.10 3.57
CA ALA A 462 21.00 -5.23 4.50
C ALA A 462 21.99 -4.35 5.30
N ALA A 463 23.05 -4.95 5.84
CA ALA A 463 24.04 -4.25 6.64
C ALA A 463 24.75 -3.13 5.86
N ASP A 464 25.12 -3.37 4.60
CA ASP A 464 25.74 -2.35 3.74
C ASP A 464 24.80 -1.16 3.51
N ARG A 465 23.54 -1.42 3.15
CA ARG A 465 22.56 -0.36 2.85
C ARG A 465 22.16 0.46 4.07
N VAL A 466 22.02 -0.18 5.22
CA VAL A 466 21.75 0.51 6.49
C VAL A 466 22.93 1.41 6.85
N ARG A 467 24.17 0.93 6.66
CA ARG A 467 25.37 1.75 6.87
C ARG A 467 25.42 2.95 5.93
N ASP A 468 25.00 2.81 4.68
CA ASP A 468 24.93 3.92 3.73
C ASP A 468 23.82 4.92 4.10
N ALA A 469 22.61 4.42 4.40
CA ALA A 469 21.46 5.25 4.78
C ALA A 469 21.71 6.07 6.05
N LEU A 470 22.47 5.51 6.99
CA LEU A 470 22.80 6.14 8.27
C LEU A 470 24.17 6.82 8.28
N ALA A 471 24.83 7.00 7.13
CA ALA A 471 26.18 7.57 7.05
C ALA A 471 26.27 9.00 7.60
N ASN A 472 25.18 9.75 7.56
CA ASN A 472 25.12 11.15 8.01
C ASN A 472 24.84 11.33 9.51
N PHE A 473 24.70 10.23 10.27
CA PHE A 473 24.34 10.25 11.71
C PHE A 473 25.50 9.87 12.65
N SER A 474 26.74 9.94 12.17
CA SER A 474 27.97 9.62 12.91
C SER A 474 28.37 10.67 13.94
#